data_AF-A0A1W9ZQH3-F1
#
_entry.id   AF-A0A1W9ZQH3-F1
#
_cell.length_a   1.000
_cell.length_b   1.000
_cell.length_c   1.000
_cell.angle_alpha   90.00
_cell.angle_beta   90.00
_cell.angle_gamma   90.00
#
_symmetry.space_group_name_H-M   'P 1'
#
loop_
_entity.id
_entity.type
_entity.pdbx_description
1 polymer ?
#
loop_
_entity_poly.entity_id
_entity_poly.type
_entity_poly.pdbx_seq_one_letter_code
_entity_poly.pdbx_strand_id
1 'polypeptide(L)'
;VRVMPVFAVKSGAFFAMITGVLGLMGGLLTINPIWNLGPYKPSQVSAGSQPDFYMMWTEGLARIWPAWEFYPFGHTIPAVVWVAVIMGVVFGLLIAYPFIEKKVSGDDAHHNLLQRPRDVPVRTAIGSMAIAFYMVLTLAAMNDIIALKFHISLNATTWIGRIGMVVLPGIVYYIAYRWAVSLQRSDRAVLEHGIETGIIKRLPHGAYVELHQPLGPVDDHGHPIPLEYQGAALPKRMNKLGSGGAPGTGSFLYADPAVEHDAIT
;
A
#
# COMPACT_ATOMS: atom_id res chain seq x y z
N VAL A 1 -5.54 -10.71 22.10
CA VAL A 1 -4.93 -11.92 22.70
C VAL A 1 -3.91 -11.50 23.74
N ARG A 2 -3.77 -12.24 24.85
CA ARG A 2 -2.71 -11.98 25.86
C ARG A 2 -1.35 -12.48 25.35
N VAL A 3 -0.27 -12.02 26.01
CA VAL A 3 1.11 -12.43 25.71
C VAL A 3 1.24 -13.95 25.76
N MET A 4 0.89 -14.56 26.90
CA MET A 4 0.83 -16.02 27.05
C MET A 4 -0.62 -16.52 26.98
N PRO A 5 -0.87 -17.67 26.32
CA PRO A 5 0.07 -18.49 25.54
C PRO A 5 0.17 -18.07 24.06
N VAL A 6 -0.81 -17.32 23.55
CA VAL A 6 -1.05 -17.20 22.10
C VAL A 6 -0.06 -16.27 21.40
N PHE A 7 0.13 -15.06 21.92
CA PHE A 7 0.93 -14.06 21.21
C PHE A 7 2.40 -14.45 21.17
N ALA A 8 2.97 -14.96 22.28
CA ALA A 8 4.35 -15.41 22.35
C ALA A 8 4.65 -16.52 21.33
N VAL A 9 3.76 -17.51 21.19
CA VAL A 9 3.90 -18.56 20.19
C VAL A 9 3.77 -18.00 18.78
N LYS A 10 2.77 -17.15 18.51
CA LYS A 10 2.58 -16.54 17.19
C LYS A 10 3.77 -15.66 16.79
N SER A 11 4.28 -14.84 17.70
CA SER A 11 5.42 -13.96 17.45
C SER A 11 6.73 -14.73 17.28
N GLY A 12 6.94 -15.77 18.10
CA GLY A 12 8.11 -16.65 17.97
C GLY A 12 8.10 -17.44 16.66
N ALA A 13 6.95 -18.00 16.28
CA ALA A 13 6.78 -18.66 14.99
C ALA A 13 7.00 -17.69 13.82
N PHE A 14 6.47 -16.47 13.92
CA PHE A 14 6.69 -15.44 12.90
C PHE A 14 8.17 -15.06 12.77
N PHE A 15 8.90 -14.90 13.88
CA PHE A 15 10.34 -14.68 13.88
C PHE A 15 11.10 -15.83 13.18
N ALA A 16 10.75 -17.08 13.50
CA ALA A 16 11.37 -18.25 12.87
C ALA A 16 11.09 -18.28 11.36
N MET A 17 9.87 -17.96 10.92
CA MET A 17 9.53 -17.86 9.50
C MET A 17 10.32 -16.76 8.79
N ILE A 18 10.41 -15.55 9.36
CA ILE A 18 11.20 -14.46 8.79
C ILE A 18 12.67 -14.85 8.68
N THR A 19 13.23 -15.47 9.71
CA THR A 19 14.61 -15.99 9.70
C THR A 19 14.80 -17.04 8.61
N GLY A 20 13.85 -17.97 8.46
CA GLY A 20 13.87 -18.98 7.41
C GLY A 20 13.82 -18.37 6.00
N VAL A 21 12.95 -17.38 5.78
CA VAL A 21 12.87 -16.66 4.49
C VAL A 21 14.18 -15.94 4.19
N LEU A 22 14.75 -15.22 5.16
CA LEU A 22 16.05 -14.55 4.99
C LEU A 22 17.19 -15.53 4.73
N GLY A 23 17.20 -16.68 5.42
CA GLY A 23 18.17 -17.75 5.18
C GLY A 23 18.05 -18.35 3.78
N LEU A 24 16.83 -18.62 3.32
CA LEU A 24 16.57 -19.09 1.96
C LEU A 24 16.99 -18.06 0.91
N MET A 25 16.63 -16.78 1.10
CA MET A 25 17.03 -15.71 0.18
C MET A 25 18.55 -15.53 0.18
N GLY A 26 19.21 -15.56 1.33
CA GLY A 26 20.66 -15.42 1.44
C GLY A 26 21.45 -16.60 0.86
N GLY A 27 20.87 -17.80 0.85
CA GLY A 27 21.48 -18.99 0.24
C GLY A 27 21.19 -19.16 -1.25
N LEU A 28 19.96 -18.85 -1.70
CA LEU A 28 19.50 -19.10 -3.06
C LEU A 28 19.69 -17.91 -4.00
N LEU A 29 19.70 -16.67 -3.48
CA LEU A 29 19.81 -15.46 -4.28
C LEU A 29 21.15 -14.77 -3.97
N THR A 30 21.99 -14.62 -5.00
CA THR A 30 23.24 -13.88 -4.86
C THR A 30 22.94 -12.40 -4.59
N ILE A 31 23.49 -11.86 -3.50
CA ILE A 31 23.44 -10.45 -3.15
C ILE A 31 24.86 -9.89 -3.07
N ASN A 32 25.08 -8.72 -3.67
CA ASN A 32 26.35 -8.00 -3.70
C ASN A 32 27.58 -8.86 -4.10
N PRO A 33 27.68 -9.35 -5.36
CA PRO A 33 28.80 -10.16 -5.82
C PRO A 33 30.08 -9.31 -6.03
N ILE A 34 30.70 -8.86 -4.93
CA ILE A 34 31.84 -7.93 -4.92
C ILE A 34 33.06 -8.41 -5.73
N TRP A 35 33.22 -9.72 -5.88
CA TRP A 35 34.27 -10.32 -6.70
C TRP A 35 34.11 -10.02 -8.20
N ASN A 36 32.89 -9.79 -8.68
CA ASN A 36 32.63 -9.38 -10.06
C ASN A 36 32.89 -7.87 -10.29
N LEU A 37 32.82 -7.06 -9.22
CA LEU A 37 33.02 -5.60 -9.29
C LEU A 37 34.49 -5.20 -9.22
N GLY A 38 35.29 -5.95 -8.45
CA GLY A 38 36.71 -5.66 -8.22
C GLY A 38 36.96 -4.56 -7.18
N PRO A 39 38.24 -4.29 -6.85
CA PRO A 39 38.59 -3.25 -5.90
C PRO A 39 38.34 -1.85 -6.46
N TYR A 40 37.95 -0.92 -5.59
CA TYR A 40 37.74 0.48 -5.97
C TYR A 40 39.03 1.12 -6.50
N LYS A 41 38.95 1.70 -7.70
CA LYS A 41 39.99 2.54 -8.31
C LYS A 41 39.32 3.79 -8.89
N PRO A 42 39.75 5.01 -8.53
CA PRO A 42 39.08 6.24 -9.00
C PRO A 42 39.04 6.44 -10.53
N SER A 43 39.84 5.69 -11.29
CA SER A 43 39.87 5.71 -12.74
C SER A 43 38.94 4.69 -13.42
N GLN A 44 38.14 3.94 -12.66
CA GLN A 44 37.27 2.88 -13.16
C GLN A 44 35.85 3.00 -12.60
N VAL A 45 34.84 2.79 -13.47
CA VAL A 45 33.41 2.85 -13.11
C VAL A 45 32.64 1.73 -13.81
N SER A 46 31.51 1.31 -13.20
CA SER A 46 30.56 0.39 -13.84
C SER A 46 29.48 1.16 -14.62
N ALA A 47 28.79 0.47 -15.52
CA ALA A 47 27.67 1.03 -16.29
C ALA A 47 26.34 1.14 -15.50
N GLY A 48 26.37 0.85 -14.20
CA GLY A 48 25.21 0.84 -13.30
C GLY A 48 25.66 1.04 -11.86
N SER A 49 26.03 2.28 -11.54
CA SER A 49 26.38 2.69 -10.19
C SER A 49 25.11 3.25 -9.53
N GLN A 50 24.50 2.42 -8.68
CA GLN A 50 23.28 2.76 -7.95
C GLN A 50 23.41 2.20 -6.52
N PRO A 51 22.90 2.92 -5.50
CA PRO A 51 22.88 2.41 -4.15
C PRO A 51 21.78 1.37 -3.97
N ASP A 52 21.73 0.74 -2.79
CA ASP A 52 20.62 -0.14 -2.43
C ASP A 52 19.26 0.59 -2.46
N PHE A 53 18.17 -0.17 -2.62
CA PHE A 53 16.82 0.33 -2.85
C PHE A 53 16.34 1.42 -1.87
N TYR A 54 16.75 1.37 -0.60
CA TYR A 54 16.36 2.36 0.41
C TYR A 54 17.04 3.73 0.22
N MET A 55 18.18 3.78 -0.47
CA MET A 55 18.90 5.01 -0.84
C MET A 55 18.72 5.39 -2.32
N MET A 56 18.05 4.56 -3.14
CA MET A 56 17.85 4.86 -4.56
C MET A 56 17.14 6.19 -4.80
N TRP A 57 16.17 6.57 -3.97
CA TRP A 57 15.46 7.83 -4.16
C TRP A 57 16.38 9.08 -4.11
N THR A 58 17.47 9.05 -3.34
CA THR A 58 18.41 10.18 -3.29
C THR A 58 19.24 10.27 -4.56
N GLU A 59 19.69 9.12 -5.06
CA GLU A 59 20.41 9.01 -6.33
C GLU A 59 19.52 9.38 -7.51
N GLY A 60 18.29 8.87 -7.54
CA GLY A 60 17.32 9.21 -8.57
C GLY A 60 16.99 10.69 -8.60
N LEU A 61 16.89 11.33 -7.41
CA LEU A 61 16.77 12.78 -7.32
C LEU A 61 17.98 13.49 -7.93
N ALA A 62 19.21 13.05 -7.62
CA ALA A 62 20.42 13.61 -8.20
C ALA A 62 20.47 13.47 -9.73
N ARG A 63 19.99 12.33 -10.27
CA ARG A 63 19.95 12.07 -11.73
C ARG A 63 18.95 12.96 -12.46
N ILE A 64 17.78 13.21 -11.87
CA ILE A 64 16.70 13.95 -12.53
C ILE A 64 16.70 15.43 -12.21
N TRP A 65 17.38 15.88 -11.14
CA TRP A 65 17.44 17.30 -10.83
C TRP A 65 18.06 18.08 -12.03
N PRO A 66 17.48 19.21 -12.45
CA PRO A 66 18.09 20.04 -13.48
C PRO A 66 19.47 20.55 -13.03
N ALA A 67 20.32 20.90 -14.00
CA ALA A 67 21.64 21.51 -13.73
C ALA A 67 21.50 22.98 -13.28
N TRP A 68 20.78 23.21 -12.18
CA TRP A 68 20.54 24.52 -11.60
C TRP A 68 21.61 24.83 -10.56
N GLU A 69 22.58 25.64 -10.98
CA GLU A 69 23.68 26.13 -10.13
C GLU A 69 23.53 27.63 -9.89
N PHE A 70 24.04 28.10 -8.75
CA PHE A 70 24.12 29.54 -8.45
C PHE A 70 25.55 29.96 -8.18
N TYR A 71 25.89 31.19 -8.59
CA TYR A 71 27.24 31.73 -8.44
C TYR A 71 27.28 33.09 -7.68
N PRO A 72 26.85 33.15 -6.40
CA PRO A 72 26.82 34.39 -5.64
C PRO A 72 28.20 34.79 -5.11
N PHE A 73 28.56 36.08 -5.21
CA PHE A 73 29.75 36.68 -4.56
C PHE A 73 31.09 35.96 -4.83
N GLY A 74 31.26 35.35 -6.01
CA GLY A 74 32.47 34.60 -6.35
C GLY A 74 32.53 33.17 -5.78
N HIS A 75 31.44 32.68 -5.19
CA HIS A 75 31.27 31.30 -4.74
C HIS A 75 30.33 30.52 -5.67
N THR A 76 30.42 29.18 -5.62
CA THR A 76 29.57 28.28 -6.38
C THR A 76 28.68 27.45 -5.46
N ILE A 77 27.39 27.43 -5.74
CA ILE A 77 26.40 26.51 -5.16
C ILE A 77 26.05 25.50 -6.26
N PRO A 78 26.65 24.29 -6.24
CA PRO A 78 26.45 23.30 -7.28
C PRO A 78 25.06 22.65 -7.18
N ALA A 79 24.57 22.09 -8.28
CA ALA A 79 23.21 21.53 -8.36
C ALA A 79 22.96 20.40 -7.32
N VAL A 80 24.00 19.67 -6.92
CA VAL A 80 23.91 18.60 -5.91
C VAL A 80 23.45 19.11 -4.54
N VAL A 81 23.62 20.40 -4.22
CA VAL A 81 23.14 21.00 -2.97
C VAL A 81 21.62 20.85 -2.84
N TRP A 82 20.87 20.89 -3.94
CA TRP A 82 19.42 20.71 -3.92
C TRP A 82 19.00 19.32 -3.45
N VAL A 83 19.78 18.29 -3.74
CA VAL A 83 19.52 16.93 -3.23
C VAL A 83 19.59 16.95 -1.71
N ALA A 84 20.64 17.54 -1.14
CA ALA A 84 20.80 17.65 0.31
C ALA A 84 19.68 18.49 0.96
N VAL A 85 19.29 19.60 0.34
CA VAL A 85 18.18 20.45 0.81
C VAL A 85 16.87 19.67 0.80
N ILE A 86 16.53 19.00 -0.31
CA ILE A 86 15.28 18.24 -0.43
C ILE A 86 15.28 17.04 0.52
N MET A 87 16.41 16.36 0.71
CA MET A 87 16.53 15.32 1.73
C MET A 87 16.23 15.87 3.13
N GLY A 88 16.81 17.03 3.47
CA GLY A 88 16.53 17.72 4.73
C GLY A 88 15.04 18.07 4.89
N VAL A 89 14.40 18.55 3.80
CA VAL A 89 12.96 18.84 3.78
C VAL A 89 12.13 17.57 3.97
N VAL A 90 12.43 16.49 3.25
CA VAL A 90 11.69 15.22 3.35
C VAL A 90 11.78 14.65 4.77
N PHE A 91 12.97 14.60 5.35
CA PHE A 91 13.14 14.12 6.73
C PHE A 91 12.48 15.05 7.75
N GLY A 92 12.62 16.36 7.56
CA GLY A 92 11.94 17.36 8.40
C GLY A 92 10.42 17.18 8.38
N LEU A 93 9.82 17.03 7.20
CA LEU A 93 8.39 16.78 7.03
C LEU A 93 7.96 15.45 7.64
N LEU A 94 8.71 14.36 7.45
CA LEU A 94 8.36 13.04 7.96
C LEU A 94 8.39 13.00 9.50
N ILE A 95 9.43 13.59 10.11
CA ILE A 95 9.56 13.68 11.57
C ILE A 95 8.48 14.60 12.15
N ALA A 96 8.23 15.74 11.50
CA ALA A 96 7.26 16.72 11.98
C ALA A 96 5.79 16.38 11.63
N TYR A 97 5.55 15.34 10.82
CA TYR A 97 4.22 15.04 10.25
C TYR A 97 3.09 14.99 11.28
N PRO A 98 3.23 14.32 12.45
CA PRO A 98 2.16 14.30 13.45
C PRO A 98 1.77 15.70 13.97
N PHE A 99 2.76 16.60 14.12
CA PHE A 99 2.53 17.97 14.58
C PHE A 99 1.93 18.85 13.48
N ILE A 100 2.33 18.63 12.23
CA ILE A 100 1.77 19.31 11.06
C ILE A 100 0.29 18.93 10.91
N GLU A 101 -0.02 17.63 10.92
CA GLU A 101 -1.39 17.15 10.79
C GLU A 101 -2.26 17.67 11.94
N LYS A 102 -1.79 17.53 13.19
CA LYS A 102 -2.45 18.07 14.39
C LYS A 102 -2.80 19.55 14.24
N LYS A 103 -1.85 20.37 13.75
CA LYS A 103 -2.07 21.81 13.57
C LYS A 103 -3.09 22.15 12.47
N VAL A 104 -3.12 21.37 11.39
CA VAL A 104 -4.00 21.61 10.24
C VAL A 104 -5.40 21.07 10.48
N SER A 105 -5.54 19.88 11.08
CA SER A 105 -6.83 19.28 11.41
C SER A 105 -7.46 19.84 12.68
N GLY A 106 -6.66 20.41 13.58
CA GLY A 106 -7.10 20.79 14.93
C GLY A 106 -7.36 19.57 15.83
N ASP A 107 -6.84 18.40 15.47
CA ASP A 107 -7.07 17.17 16.21
C ASP A 107 -6.14 17.03 17.43
N ASP A 108 -6.60 17.59 18.55
CA ASP A 108 -5.91 17.56 19.84
C ASP A 108 -6.44 16.48 20.79
N ALA A 109 -7.40 15.65 20.33
CA ALA A 109 -8.04 14.65 21.18
C ALA A 109 -7.18 13.39 21.37
N HIS A 110 -7.42 12.68 22.46
CA HIS A 110 -6.68 11.45 22.79
C HIS A 110 -7.24 10.24 22.03
N HIS A 111 -6.49 9.76 21.03
CA HIS A 111 -6.89 8.67 20.14
C HIS A 111 -6.26 7.32 20.50
N ASN A 112 -7.09 6.33 20.81
CA ASN A 112 -6.66 4.93 21.05
C ASN A 112 -7.15 3.95 19.97
N LEU A 113 -8.13 4.36 19.17
CA LEU A 113 -8.68 3.55 18.08
C LEU A 113 -8.06 4.01 16.76
N LEU A 114 -7.63 3.03 15.95
CA LEU A 114 -7.09 3.32 14.63
C LEU A 114 -8.20 3.73 13.67
N GLN A 115 -7.92 4.77 12.89
CA GLN A 115 -8.75 5.14 11.76
C GLN A 115 -8.40 4.24 10.57
N ARG A 116 -9.40 3.63 9.91
CA ARG A 116 -9.14 2.90 8.67
C ARG A 116 -8.67 3.91 7.61
N PRO A 117 -7.69 3.57 6.75
CA PRO A 117 -7.16 4.53 5.78
C PRO A 117 -8.22 5.13 4.84
N ARG A 118 -9.29 4.38 4.53
CA ARG A 118 -10.40 4.91 3.72
C ARG A 118 -11.20 6.01 4.43
N ASP A 119 -11.18 6.07 5.76
CA ASP A 119 -11.93 7.03 6.59
C ASP A 119 -11.24 8.37 6.76
N VAL A 120 -9.97 8.47 6.35
CA VAL A 120 -9.17 9.71 6.34
C VAL A 120 -8.64 10.01 4.92
N PRO A 121 -9.50 10.38 3.96
CA PRO A 121 -9.14 10.46 2.54
C PRO A 121 -7.97 11.39 2.24
N VAL A 122 -7.87 12.53 2.94
CA VAL A 122 -6.79 13.50 2.73
C VAL A 122 -5.45 12.95 3.19
N ARG A 123 -5.36 12.41 4.41
CA ARG A 123 -4.12 11.77 4.91
C ARG A 123 -3.70 10.60 4.03
N THR A 124 -4.64 9.76 3.64
CA THR A 124 -4.35 8.64 2.74
C THR A 124 -3.86 9.12 1.38
N ALA A 125 -4.45 10.17 0.82
CA ALA A 125 -4.00 10.76 -0.43
C ALA A 125 -2.61 11.40 -0.33
N ILE A 126 -2.30 12.11 0.76
CA ILE A 126 -0.96 12.66 1.03
C ILE A 126 0.07 11.52 1.17
N GLY A 127 -0.28 10.47 1.90
CA GLY A 127 0.57 9.28 2.03
C GLY A 127 0.83 8.59 0.69
N SER A 128 -0.21 8.39 -0.13
CA SER A 128 -0.08 7.83 -1.48
C SER A 128 0.72 8.74 -2.41
N MET A 129 0.57 10.06 -2.29
CA MET A 129 1.38 11.05 -3.01
C MET A 129 2.87 10.93 -2.67
N ALA A 130 3.20 10.80 -1.37
CA ALA A 130 4.58 10.60 -0.92
C ALA A 130 5.17 9.27 -1.39
N ILE A 131 4.37 8.19 -1.37
CA ILE A 131 4.78 6.88 -1.92
C ILE A 131 5.03 6.99 -3.43
N ALA A 132 4.14 7.64 -4.19
CA ALA A 132 4.33 7.84 -5.63
C ALA A 132 5.60 8.65 -5.92
N PHE A 133 5.85 9.71 -5.16
CA PHE A 133 7.08 10.50 -5.25
C PHE A 133 8.32 9.63 -4.99
N TYR A 134 8.34 8.86 -3.89
CA TYR A 134 9.42 7.92 -3.58
C TYR A 134 9.64 6.89 -4.70
N MET A 135 8.56 6.34 -5.26
CA MET A 135 8.63 5.36 -6.35
C MET A 135 9.20 5.97 -7.63
N VAL A 136 8.79 7.19 -8.02
CA VAL A 136 9.36 7.88 -9.19
C VAL A 136 10.86 8.09 -9.02
N LEU A 137 11.28 8.61 -7.86
CA LEU A 137 12.70 8.83 -7.59
C LEU A 137 13.48 7.51 -7.59
N THR A 138 12.96 6.48 -6.93
CA THR A 138 13.61 5.16 -6.88
C THR A 138 13.77 4.54 -8.26
N LEU A 139 12.74 4.60 -9.11
CA LEU A 139 12.80 4.10 -10.47
C LEU A 139 13.73 4.95 -11.36
N ALA A 140 13.81 6.26 -11.13
CA ALA A 140 14.73 7.13 -11.84
C ALA A 140 16.20 6.85 -11.51
N ALA A 141 16.50 6.27 -10.34
CA ALA A 141 17.85 5.85 -9.99
C ALA A 141 18.39 4.70 -10.85
N MET A 142 17.49 3.85 -11.35
CA MET A 142 17.78 2.73 -12.26
C MET A 142 17.42 3.06 -13.71
N ASN A 143 17.42 4.35 -14.09
CA ASN A 143 17.01 4.80 -15.42
C ASN A 143 17.85 4.21 -16.57
N ASP A 144 19.12 3.87 -16.30
CA ASP A 144 20.05 3.20 -17.20
C ASP A 144 19.64 1.74 -17.48
N ILE A 145 19.34 0.97 -16.43
CA ILE A 145 18.85 -0.40 -16.54
C ILE A 145 17.46 -0.42 -17.18
N ILE A 146 16.58 0.51 -16.82
CA ILE A 146 15.26 0.65 -17.45
C ILE A 146 15.42 0.94 -18.94
N ALA A 147 16.26 1.89 -19.31
CA ALA A 147 16.53 2.23 -20.71
C ALA A 147 17.04 1.01 -21.48
N LEU A 148 17.99 0.27 -20.90
CA LEU A 148 18.59 -0.91 -21.51
C LEU A 148 17.61 -2.07 -21.68
N LYS A 149 16.82 -2.40 -20.65
CA LYS A 149 15.95 -3.59 -20.64
C LYS A 149 14.59 -3.36 -21.30
N PHE A 150 14.04 -2.15 -21.20
CA PHE A 150 12.76 -1.80 -21.81
C PHE A 150 12.91 -1.10 -23.16
N HIS A 151 14.14 -0.94 -23.66
CA HIS A 151 14.44 -0.32 -24.95
C HIS A 151 13.86 1.10 -25.09
N ILE A 152 13.99 1.89 -24.03
CA ILE A 152 13.57 3.30 -23.98
C ILE A 152 14.83 4.18 -24.01
N SER A 153 14.75 5.34 -24.66
CA SER A 153 15.86 6.30 -24.63
C SER A 153 16.19 6.75 -23.20
N LEU A 154 17.49 6.79 -22.85
CA LEU A 154 17.97 7.27 -21.55
C LEU A 154 17.57 8.73 -21.26
N ASN A 155 17.55 9.57 -22.30
CA ASN A 155 17.09 10.95 -22.14
C ASN A 155 15.59 10.99 -21.88
N ALA A 156 14.81 10.12 -22.55
CA ALA A 156 13.37 10.02 -22.33
C ALA A 156 13.06 9.53 -20.90
N THR A 157 13.78 8.55 -20.37
CA THR A 157 13.56 8.07 -18.98
C THR A 157 13.84 9.18 -17.96
N THR A 158 14.87 9.99 -18.18
CA THR A 158 15.15 11.17 -17.33
C THR A 158 14.03 12.22 -17.40
N TRP A 159 13.53 12.54 -18.60
CA TRP A 159 12.42 13.48 -18.76
C TRP A 159 11.11 12.96 -18.16
N ILE A 160 10.82 11.67 -18.31
CA ILE A 160 9.69 11.02 -17.64
C ILE A 160 9.84 11.16 -16.12
N GLY A 161 11.04 10.94 -15.57
CA GLY A 161 11.32 11.16 -14.14
C GLY A 161 11.08 12.60 -13.69
N ARG A 162 11.60 13.59 -14.45
CA ARG A 162 11.44 15.03 -14.16
C ARG A 162 9.99 15.49 -14.17
N ILE A 163 9.23 15.10 -15.19
CA ILE A 163 7.81 15.43 -15.28
C ILE A 163 7.04 14.64 -14.22
N GLY A 164 7.38 13.37 -14.07
CA GLY A 164 6.76 12.43 -13.12
C GLY A 164 6.88 12.89 -11.68
N MET A 165 8.03 13.39 -11.23
CA MET A 165 8.21 13.83 -9.84
C MET A 165 7.31 15.00 -9.44
N VAL A 166 6.80 15.77 -10.42
CA VAL A 166 5.87 16.88 -10.18
C VAL A 166 4.42 16.45 -10.43
N VAL A 167 4.16 15.83 -11.58
CA VAL A 167 2.80 15.54 -12.05
C VAL A 167 2.21 14.29 -11.40
N LEU A 168 2.99 13.21 -11.29
CA LEU A 168 2.47 11.93 -10.81
C LEU A 168 1.97 11.99 -9.35
N PRO A 169 2.68 12.64 -8.40
CA PRO A 169 2.17 12.81 -7.05
C PRO A 169 0.80 13.51 -7.03
N GLY A 170 0.60 14.55 -7.85
CA GLY A 170 -0.69 15.24 -7.96
C GLY A 170 -1.81 14.36 -8.51
N ILE A 171 -1.52 13.55 -9.54
CA ILE A 171 -2.47 12.58 -10.08
C ILE A 171 -2.83 11.51 -9.04
N VAL A 172 -1.82 10.95 -8.37
CA VAL A 172 -2.01 9.89 -7.35
C VAL A 172 -2.78 10.43 -6.15
N TYR A 173 -2.53 11.68 -5.73
CA TYR A 173 -3.32 12.34 -4.70
C TYR A 173 -4.80 12.36 -5.09
N TYR A 174 -5.12 12.87 -6.28
CA TYR A 174 -6.51 12.95 -6.75
C TYR A 174 -7.17 11.57 -6.80
N ILE A 175 -6.49 10.58 -7.38
CA ILE A 175 -7.00 9.22 -7.46
C ILE A 175 -7.22 8.63 -6.07
N ALA A 176 -6.22 8.68 -5.20
CA ALA A 176 -6.28 8.09 -3.85
C ALA A 176 -7.38 8.73 -3.00
N TYR A 177 -7.55 10.05 -3.08
CA TYR A 177 -8.64 10.75 -2.40
C TYR A 177 -10.01 10.25 -2.87
N ARG A 178 -10.24 10.24 -4.19
CA ARG A 178 -11.51 9.80 -4.78
C ARG A 178 -11.76 8.32 -4.54
N TRP A 179 -10.71 7.51 -4.53
CA TRP A 179 -10.77 6.09 -4.22
C TRP A 179 -11.18 5.84 -2.77
N ALA A 180 -10.59 6.56 -1.81
CA ALA A 180 -10.96 6.46 -0.41
C ALA A 180 -12.45 6.84 -0.20
N VAL A 181 -12.90 7.95 -0.78
CA VAL A 181 -14.32 8.37 -0.70
C VAL A 181 -15.24 7.34 -1.38
N SER A 182 -14.85 6.78 -2.51
CA SER A 182 -15.62 5.71 -3.18
C SER A 182 -15.73 4.46 -2.30
N LEU A 183 -14.64 4.06 -1.63
CA LEU A 183 -14.66 2.95 -0.68
C LEU A 183 -15.56 3.21 0.52
N GLN A 184 -15.62 4.45 1.03
CA GLN A 184 -16.58 4.83 2.07
C GLN A 184 -18.02 4.69 1.58
N ARG A 185 -18.33 5.17 0.37
CA ARG A 185 -19.66 5.05 -0.24
C ARG A 185 -20.06 3.59 -0.43
N SER A 186 -19.11 2.76 -0.83
CA SER A 186 -19.34 1.32 -0.96
C SER A 186 -19.56 0.64 0.40
N ASP A 187 -18.98 1.14 1.49
CA ASP A 187 -19.29 0.64 2.85
C ASP A 187 -20.70 1.13 3.30
N ARG A 188 -21.08 2.38 3.00
CA ARG A 188 -22.43 2.92 3.28
C ARG A 188 -23.53 2.19 2.52
N ALA A 189 -23.31 1.89 1.24
CA ALA A 189 -24.28 1.15 0.42
C ALA A 189 -24.63 -0.21 1.04
N VAL A 190 -23.65 -0.91 1.61
CA VAL A 190 -23.86 -2.19 2.30
C VAL A 190 -24.65 -2.03 3.60
N LEU A 191 -24.47 -0.92 4.33
CA LEU A 191 -25.25 -0.64 5.55
C LEU A 191 -26.70 -0.24 5.24
N GLU A 192 -26.91 0.48 4.14
CA GLU A 192 -28.24 0.95 3.71
C GLU A 192 -29.05 -0.15 3.01
N HIS A 193 -28.42 -0.99 2.18
CA HIS A 193 -29.11 -1.94 1.32
C HIS A 193 -28.87 -3.41 1.67
N GLY A 194 -27.85 -3.72 2.48
CA GLY A 194 -27.39 -5.09 2.72
C GLY A 194 -26.30 -5.55 1.76
N ILE A 195 -25.83 -6.79 1.94
CA ILE A 195 -24.83 -7.42 1.09
C ILE A 195 -25.49 -7.96 -0.18
N GLU A 196 -24.95 -7.58 -1.32
CA GLU A 196 -25.23 -8.16 -2.64
C GLU A 196 -25.00 -9.68 -2.62
N THR A 197 -26.05 -10.47 -2.85
CA THR A 197 -25.95 -11.95 -2.85
C THR A 197 -25.55 -12.52 -4.21
N GLY A 198 -25.68 -11.75 -5.30
CA GLY A 198 -25.54 -12.22 -6.66
C GLY A 198 -26.72 -13.05 -7.18
N ILE A 199 -27.79 -13.21 -6.40
CA ILE A 199 -29.01 -13.93 -6.82
C ILE A 199 -30.01 -12.91 -7.39
N ILE A 200 -30.32 -13.04 -8.68
CA ILE A 200 -31.31 -12.20 -9.36
C ILE A 200 -32.65 -12.91 -9.38
N LYS A 201 -33.71 -12.23 -8.92
CA LYS A 201 -35.09 -12.72 -8.96
C LYS A 201 -35.94 -11.84 -9.87
N ARG A 202 -36.69 -12.47 -10.78
CA ARG A 202 -37.71 -11.79 -11.60
C ARG A 202 -39.04 -11.75 -10.84
N LEU A 203 -39.63 -10.57 -10.70
CA LEU A 203 -40.92 -10.35 -10.04
C LEU A 203 -42.09 -10.62 -11.01
N PRO A 204 -43.31 -10.88 -10.51
CA PRO A 204 -44.48 -11.18 -11.34
C PRO A 204 -44.85 -10.09 -12.36
N HIS A 205 -44.48 -8.83 -12.08
CA HIS A 205 -44.70 -7.67 -12.95
C HIS A 205 -43.50 -7.38 -13.88
N GLY A 206 -42.51 -8.27 -13.94
CA GLY A 206 -41.41 -8.22 -14.90
C GLY A 206 -40.12 -7.54 -14.44
N ALA A 207 -40.09 -6.91 -13.25
CA ALA A 207 -38.86 -6.30 -12.72
C ALA A 207 -37.82 -7.35 -12.28
N TYR A 208 -36.54 -7.00 -12.36
CA TYR A 208 -35.43 -7.78 -11.85
C TYR A 208 -34.90 -7.13 -10.58
N VAL A 209 -34.81 -7.89 -9.50
CA VAL A 209 -34.22 -7.44 -8.24
C VAL A 209 -33.07 -8.35 -7.87
N GLU A 210 -31.98 -7.77 -7.40
CA GLU A 210 -30.96 -8.52 -6.71
C GLU A 210 -31.42 -8.73 -5.26
N LEU A 211 -31.33 -9.97 -4.78
CA LEU A 211 -31.62 -10.24 -3.38
C LEU A 211 -30.44 -9.73 -2.56
N HIS A 212 -30.69 -8.79 -1.65
CA HIS A 212 -29.70 -8.33 -0.70
C HIS A 212 -29.91 -9.00 0.64
N GLN A 213 -28.82 -9.31 1.33
CA GLN A 213 -28.85 -9.81 2.69
C GLN A 213 -28.64 -8.66 3.68
N PRO A 214 -29.65 -8.26 4.46
CA PRO A 214 -29.49 -7.29 5.54
C PRO A 214 -28.45 -7.76 6.57
N LEU A 215 -27.63 -6.82 7.06
CA LEU A 215 -26.67 -7.05 8.14
C LEU A 215 -27.31 -6.91 9.54
N GLY A 216 -28.45 -6.24 9.62
CA GLY A 216 -29.14 -5.92 10.87
C GLY A 216 -30.63 -6.22 10.79
N PRO A 217 -31.42 -5.65 11.73
CA PRO A 217 -32.87 -5.78 11.74
C PRO A 217 -33.52 -5.28 10.44
N VAL A 218 -34.70 -5.82 10.15
CA VAL A 218 -35.56 -5.39 9.04
C VAL A 218 -36.85 -4.79 9.56
N ASP A 219 -37.46 -3.89 8.80
CA ASP A 219 -38.79 -3.35 9.10
C ASP A 219 -39.91 -4.35 8.74
N ASP A 220 -41.16 -3.95 9.01
CA ASP A 220 -42.36 -4.76 8.70
C ASP A 220 -42.55 -5.04 7.20
N HIS A 221 -41.84 -4.31 6.33
CA HIS A 221 -41.86 -4.45 4.88
C HIS A 221 -40.67 -5.25 4.34
N GLY A 222 -39.77 -5.71 5.21
CA GLY A 222 -38.56 -6.45 4.85
C GLY A 222 -37.42 -5.58 4.34
N HIS A 223 -37.50 -4.26 4.48
CA HIS A 223 -36.37 -3.37 4.18
C HIS A 223 -35.37 -3.38 5.34
N PRO A 224 -34.06 -3.33 5.04
CA PRO A 224 -33.04 -3.20 6.07
C PRO A 224 -33.22 -1.88 6.82
N ILE A 225 -33.17 -1.92 8.16
CA ILE A 225 -33.03 -0.72 8.98
C ILE A 225 -31.58 -0.26 8.85
N PRO A 226 -31.29 0.94 8.31
CA PRO A 226 -29.92 1.37 8.04
C PRO A 226 -29.07 1.38 9.32
N LEU A 227 -27.95 0.68 9.28
CA LEU A 227 -27.00 0.65 10.39
C LEU A 227 -26.04 1.85 10.32
N GLU A 228 -25.67 2.38 11.49
CA GLU A 228 -24.64 3.43 11.55
C GLU A 228 -23.23 2.88 11.29
N TYR A 229 -22.39 3.69 10.64
CA TYR A 229 -21.00 3.32 10.40
C TYR A 229 -20.16 3.47 11.67
N GLN A 230 -19.51 2.38 12.09
CA GLN A 230 -18.73 2.31 13.34
C GLN A 230 -17.20 2.22 13.12
N GLY A 231 -16.70 2.51 11.92
CA GLY A 231 -15.26 2.41 11.63
C GLY A 231 -14.73 0.98 11.49
N ALA A 232 -15.61 -0.03 11.44
CA ALA A 232 -15.26 -1.44 11.27
C ALA A 232 -15.25 -1.86 9.79
N ALA A 233 -14.50 -2.92 9.46
CA ALA A 233 -14.54 -3.51 8.13
C ALA A 233 -15.82 -4.33 7.93
N LEU A 234 -16.65 -3.91 6.98
CA LEU A 234 -17.90 -4.60 6.65
C LEU A 234 -17.65 -5.78 5.69
N PRO A 235 -18.28 -6.94 5.90
CA PRO A 235 -18.29 -8.01 4.92
C PRO A 235 -19.10 -7.58 3.69
N LYS A 236 -18.57 -7.82 2.50
CA LYS A 236 -19.23 -7.51 1.21
C LYS A 236 -19.56 -8.73 0.38
N ARG A 237 -19.40 -9.92 0.96
CA ARG A 237 -19.63 -11.20 0.29
C ARG A 237 -20.26 -12.15 1.27
N MET A 238 -21.30 -12.85 0.82
CA MET A 238 -22.06 -13.82 1.62
C MET A 238 -21.19 -14.93 2.20
N ASN A 239 -20.14 -15.35 1.47
CA ASN A 239 -19.21 -16.37 1.97
C ASN A 239 -18.44 -15.95 3.23
N LYS A 240 -18.27 -14.65 3.48
CA LYS A 240 -17.68 -14.12 4.73
C LYS A 240 -18.65 -14.13 5.90
N LEU A 241 -19.94 -14.34 5.65
CA LEU A 241 -20.98 -14.58 6.64
C LEU A 241 -21.24 -16.07 6.90
N GLY A 242 -20.41 -16.97 6.34
CA GLY A 242 -20.59 -18.41 6.53
C GLY A 242 -21.63 -19.05 5.61
N SER A 243 -22.15 -18.34 4.60
CA SER A 243 -23.16 -18.89 3.67
C SER A 243 -22.66 -20.07 2.83
N GLY A 244 -21.34 -20.30 2.77
CA GLY A 244 -20.73 -21.41 2.05
C GLY A 244 -20.78 -22.74 2.79
N GLY A 245 -21.19 -22.75 4.06
CA GLY A 245 -21.19 -23.94 4.91
C GLY A 245 -19.78 -24.44 5.25
N ALA A 246 -19.72 -25.68 5.75
CA ALA A 246 -18.48 -26.39 5.99
C ALA A 246 -18.25 -27.43 4.88
N PRO A 247 -17.02 -27.56 4.34
CA PRO A 247 -16.70 -28.72 3.52
C PRO A 247 -16.77 -30.00 4.39
N GLY A 248 -17.05 -31.14 3.76
CA GLY A 248 -17.00 -32.44 4.43
C GLY A 248 -15.68 -32.63 5.18
N THR A 249 -15.74 -33.17 6.40
CA THR A 249 -14.54 -33.44 7.20
C THR A 249 -13.85 -34.72 6.69
N GLY A 250 -12.54 -34.78 6.91
CA GLY A 250 -11.72 -35.92 6.53
C GLY A 250 -10.38 -35.51 5.97
N SER A 251 -9.71 -36.50 5.42
CA SER A 251 -8.49 -36.30 4.64
C SER A 251 -8.83 -35.62 3.31
N PHE A 252 -7.79 -35.12 2.64
CA PHE A 252 -7.91 -34.61 1.27
C PHE A 252 -8.47 -35.66 0.29
N LEU A 253 -8.31 -36.95 0.57
CA LEU A 253 -8.73 -38.05 -0.32
C LEU A 253 -9.87 -38.93 0.23
N TYR A 254 -10.09 -38.92 1.53
CA TYR A 254 -11.02 -39.84 2.19
C TYR A 254 -11.87 -39.09 3.21
N ALA A 255 -13.18 -39.29 3.16
CA ALA A 255 -14.12 -38.69 4.09
C ALA A 255 -14.09 -39.40 5.45
N ASP A 256 -14.36 -38.65 6.51
CA ASP A 256 -14.63 -39.21 7.83
C ASP A 256 -16.01 -39.88 7.87
N PRO A 257 -16.27 -40.78 8.84
CA PRO A 257 -17.62 -41.26 9.12
C PRO A 257 -18.57 -40.09 9.40
N ALA A 258 -19.81 -40.18 8.90
CA ALA A 258 -20.80 -39.10 9.04
C ALA A 258 -21.05 -38.68 10.49
N VAL A 259 -21.00 -39.62 11.45
CA VAL A 259 -21.17 -39.33 12.88
C VAL A 259 -20.06 -38.40 13.42
N GLU A 260 -18.84 -38.52 12.92
CA GLU A 260 -17.72 -37.66 13.32
C GLU A 260 -17.82 -36.30 12.62
N HIS A 261 -18.25 -36.26 11.36
CA HIS A 261 -18.52 -35.03 10.64
C HIS A 261 -19.56 -34.16 11.37
N ASP A 262 -20.71 -34.76 11.69
CA ASP A 262 -21.84 -34.09 12.36
C ASP A 262 -21.48 -33.61 13.79
N ALA A 263 -20.45 -34.18 14.41
CA ALA A 263 -19.98 -33.74 15.72
C ALA A 263 -19.07 -32.49 15.65
N ILE A 264 -18.47 -32.22 14.49
CA ILE A 264 -17.51 -31.12 14.27
C ILE A 264 -18.20 -29.89 13.67
N THR A 265 -19.16 -30.09 12.77
CA THR A 265 -19.85 -29.03 12.02
C THR A 265 -21.21 -28.67 12.61
#